data_AF-A0A3L7WHH3-F1
#
_entry.id   AF-A0A3L7WHH3-F1
#
_cell.length_a   1.000
_cell.length_b   1.000
_cell.length_c   1.000
_cell.angle_alpha   90.00
_cell.angle_beta   90.00
_cell.angle_gamma   90.00
#
_symmetry.space_group_name_H-M   'P 1'
#
loop_
_entity.id
_entity.type
_entity.pdbx_description
1 polymer ?
#
loop_
_entity_poly.entity_id
_entity_poly.type
_entity_poly.pdbx_seq_one_letter_code
_entity_poly.pdbx_strand_id
1 'polypeptide(L)'
;MTNDAAPEREQIGTLEFVRDPLYPYPFKVAVAPHYWMTEQTGVLADAMEAYYHGEMPTPTHREALKTYLRQFVERAILLPGTKREPLLTEIGTLRTQREFERFADELAAIGIEAF
;
A
#
# COMPACT_ATOMS: atom_id res chain seq x y z
N MET A 1 -33.68 -12.30 2.83
CA MET A 1 -32.72 -12.86 1.86
C MET A 1 -31.45 -12.04 1.99
N THR A 2 -30.56 -12.44 2.89
CA THR A 2 -29.23 -11.84 3.00
C THR A 2 -28.43 -12.37 1.82
N ASN A 3 -28.08 -11.49 0.90
CA ASN A 3 -27.20 -11.83 -0.19
C ASN A 3 -25.80 -11.93 0.43
N ASP A 4 -25.39 -13.14 0.83
CA ASP A 4 -23.99 -13.47 1.16
C ASP A 4 -23.18 -13.41 -0.14
N ALA A 5 -22.96 -12.19 -0.63
CA ALA A 5 -21.93 -11.98 -1.63
C ALA A 5 -20.60 -12.27 -0.94
N ALA A 6 -19.89 -13.29 -1.41
CA ALA A 6 -18.53 -13.56 -0.95
C ALA A 6 -17.71 -12.25 -1.00
N PRO A 7 -16.85 -11.99 -0.01
CA PRO A 7 -16.03 -10.79 0.00
C PRO A 7 -15.31 -10.63 -1.33
N GLU A 8 -15.41 -9.43 -1.92
CA GLU A 8 -14.78 -9.11 -3.20
C GLU A 8 -13.26 -9.17 -3.03
N ARG A 9 -12.65 -10.19 -3.64
CA ARG A 9 -11.20 -10.41 -3.66
C ARG A 9 -10.59 -9.68 -4.83
N GLU A 10 -9.51 -8.93 -4.57
CA GLU A 10 -8.72 -8.27 -5.60
C GLU A 10 -7.28 -8.77 -5.56
N GLN A 11 -6.76 -9.18 -6.71
CA GLN A 11 -5.35 -9.52 -6.86
C GLN A 11 -4.57 -8.32 -7.39
N ILE A 12 -3.53 -7.91 -6.65
CA ILE A 12 -2.63 -6.82 -7.05
C ILE A 12 -1.20 -7.37 -7.03
N GLY A 13 -0.62 -7.56 -8.20
CA GLY A 13 0.65 -8.28 -8.33
C GLY A 13 0.53 -9.71 -7.79
N THR A 14 1.35 -10.06 -6.80
CA THR A 14 1.33 -11.38 -6.14
C THR A 14 0.50 -11.41 -4.86
N LEU A 15 -0.05 -10.27 -4.43
CA LEU A 15 -0.83 -10.13 -3.20
C LEU A 15 -2.32 -10.29 -3.51
N GLU A 16 -3.06 -10.83 -2.55
CA GLU A 16 -4.51 -10.99 -2.63
C GLU A 16 -5.16 -10.23 -1.48
N PHE A 17 -6.09 -9.33 -1.77
CA PHE A 17 -6.77 -8.51 -0.79
C PHE A 17 -8.26 -8.84 -0.75
N VAL A 18 -8.85 -8.72 0.44
CA VAL A 18 -10.30 -8.77 0.63
C VAL A 18 -10.79 -7.37 0.97
N ARG A 19 -11.75 -6.86 0.21
CA ARG A 19 -12.31 -5.54 0.49
C ARG A 19 -12.95 -5.47 1.88
N ASP A 20 -12.54 -4.49 2.68
CA ASP A 20 -13.22 -4.09 3.92
C ASP A 20 -14.04 -2.81 3.68
N PRO A 21 -15.39 -2.90 3.60
CA PRO A 21 -16.24 -1.73 3.37
C PRO A 21 -16.38 -0.82 4.59
N LEU A 22 -15.93 -1.24 5.77
CA LEU A 22 -16.06 -0.50 7.03
C LEU A 22 -14.76 0.20 7.45
N TYR A 23 -13.67 -0.01 6.71
CA TYR A 23 -12.37 0.57 7.07
C TYR A 23 -12.35 2.09 6.80
N PRO A 24 -12.05 2.94 7.80
CA PRO A 24 -12.01 4.39 7.62
C PRO A 24 -10.69 4.79 6.94
N TYR A 25 -10.75 5.29 5.71
CA TYR A 25 -9.57 5.89 5.06
C TYR A 25 -9.41 7.33 5.54
N PRO A 26 -8.22 7.72 6.06
CA PRO A 26 -7.99 9.06 6.59
C PRO A 26 -7.85 10.14 5.50
N PHE A 27 -7.91 9.77 4.21
CA PHE A 27 -7.71 10.67 3.07
C PHE A 27 -8.72 10.43 1.94
N LYS A 28 -8.83 11.40 1.02
CA LYS A 28 -9.74 11.32 -0.13
C LYS A 28 -9.17 10.42 -1.22
N VAL A 29 -9.96 9.45 -1.64
CA VAL A 29 -9.59 8.46 -2.67
C VAL A 29 -10.68 8.33 -3.72
N ALA A 30 -10.29 8.07 -4.96
CA ALA A 30 -11.24 7.76 -6.03
C ALA A 30 -11.74 6.31 -5.91
N VAL A 31 -10.83 5.41 -5.55
CA VAL A 31 -11.07 4.00 -5.23
C VAL A 31 -10.35 3.71 -3.93
N ALA A 32 -10.99 3.02 -2.98
CA ALA A 32 -10.35 2.67 -1.72
C ALA A 32 -9.11 1.77 -1.95
N PRO A 33 -7.90 2.14 -1.48
CA PRO A 33 -6.76 1.22 -1.45
C PRO A 33 -7.01 0.13 -0.40
N HIS A 34 -6.42 -1.05 -0.53
CA HIS A 34 -6.51 -2.08 0.51
C HIS A 34 -5.47 -1.83 1.60
N TYR A 35 -5.92 -1.83 2.85
CA TYR A 35 -5.01 -1.77 4.00
C TYR A 35 -4.30 -3.12 4.16
N TRP A 36 -3.06 -3.13 4.65
CA TRP A 36 -2.25 -4.35 4.67
C TRP A 36 -2.87 -5.51 5.45
N MET A 37 -3.66 -5.23 6.50
CA MET A 37 -4.37 -6.24 7.29
C MET A 37 -5.44 -7.00 6.50
N THR A 38 -5.87 -6.48 5.36
CA THR A 38 -6.87 -7.12 4.49
C THR A 38 -6.25 -8.09 3.48
N GLU A 39 -4.93 -8.15 3.43
CA GLU A 39 -4.15 -9.05 2.59
C GLU A 39 -4.25 -10.51 3.10
N GLN A 40 -4.34 -11.49 2.19
CA GLN A 40 -4.70 -12.88 2.50
C GLN A 40 -3.56 -13.88 2.29
N THR A 41 -2.48 -13.51 1.62
CA THR A 41 -1.31 -14.41 1.41
C THR A 41 -0.39 -14.47 2.63
N GLY A 42 -0.45 -13.46 3.50
CA GLY A 42 0.42 -13.31 4.67
C GLY A 42 1.77 -12.65 4.35
N VAL A 43 2.14 -12.57 3.07
CA VAL A 43 3.42 -12.00 2.63
C VAL A 43 3.54 -10.53 3.01
N LEU A 44 2.44 -9.77 2.90
CA LEU A 44 2.47 -8.36 3.25
C LEU A 44 2.51 -8.16 4.77
N ALA A 45 1.83 -9.01 5.55
CA ALA A 45 1.89 -8.96 7.01
C ALA A 45 3.34 -9.17 7.51
N ASP A 46 4.03 -10.20 7.01
CA ASP A 46 5.44 -10.48 7.34
C ASP A 46 6.35 -9.32 6.91
N ALA A 47 6.10 -8.73 5.74
CA ALA A 47 6.87 -7.59 5.24
C ALA A 47 6.68 -6.33 6.10
N MET A 48 5.45 -6.09 6.58
CA MET A 48 5.12 -4.97 7.48
C MET A 48 5.75 -5.17 8.86
N GLU A 49 5.72 -6.38 9.40
CA GLU A 49 6.39 -6.70 10.67
C GLU A 49 7.89 -6.44 10.58
N ALA A 50 8.55 -6.92 9.54
CA ALA A 50 9.97 -6.64 9.28
C ALA A 50 10.24 -5.13 9.15
N TYR A 51 9.37 -4.39 8.45
CA TYR A 51 9.46 -2.94 8.32
C TYR A 51 9.37 -2.24 9.68
N TYR A 52 8.40 -2.58 10.54
CA TYR A 52 8.25 -1.95 11.86
C TYR A 52 9.40 -2.27 12.82
N HIS A 53 10.09 -3.39 12.64
CA HIS A 53 11.28 -3.76 13.39
C HIS A 53 12.58 -3.16 12.80
N GLY A 54 12.49 -2.40 11.71
CA GLY A 54 13.65 -1.79 11.05
C GLY A 54 14.57 -2.80 10.36
N GLU A 55 14.06 -3.98 10.01
CA GLU A 55 14.82 -5.04 9.37
C GLU A 55 15.07 -4.75 7.89
N MET A 56 16.15 -5.33 7.33
CA MET A 56 16.39 -5.21 5.89
C MET A 56 15.39 -6.08 5.12
N PRO A 57 14.58 -5.51 4.21
CA PRO A 57 13.56 -6.29 3.52
C PRO A 57 14.21 -7.30 2.57
N THR A 58 13.77 -8.56 2.67
CA THR A 58 14.07 -9.58 1.66
C THR A 58 13.57 -9.13 0.27
N PRO A 59 14.02 -9.74 -0.83
CA PRO A 59 13.47 -9.42 -2.15
C PRO A 59 11.94 -9.56 -2.20
N THR A 60 11.39 -10.59 -1.57
CA THR A 60 9.93 -10.80 -1.48
C THR A 60 9.23 -9.69 -0.70
N HIS A 61 9.72 -9.36 0.50
CA HIS A 61 9.12 -8.30 1.33
C HIS A 61 9.16 -6.94 0.62
N ARG A 62 10.27 -6.66 -0.07
CA ARG A 62 10.45 -5.43 -0.83
C ARG A 62 9.44 -5.31 -1.97
N GLU A 63 9.21 -6.37 -2.72
CA GLU A 63 8.20 -6.33 -3.79
C GLU A 63 6.77 -6.24 -3.23
N ALA A 64 6.50 -6.87 -2.09
CA ALA A 64 5.22 -6.72 -1.38
C ALA A 64 4.99 -5.26 -0.93
N LEU A 65 5.97 -4.64 -0.26
CA LEU A 65 5.90 -3.25 0.18
C LEU A 65 5.75 -2.28 -1.00
N LYS A 66 6.46 -2.50 -2.11
CA LYS A 66 6.30 -1.68 -3.32
C LYS A 66 4.92 -1.82 -3.94
N THR A 67 4.39 -3.05 -3.98
CA THR A 67 3.04 -3.32 -4.50
C THR A 67 2.00 -2.61 -3.63
N TYR A 68 2.19 -2.68 -2.31
CA TYR A 68 1.37 -1.97 -1.34
C TYR A 68 1.44 -0.45 -1.51
N LEU A 69 2.62 0.16 -1.60
CA LEU A 69 2.76 1.60 -1.84
C LEU A 69 2.17 2.06 -3.18
N ARG A 70 2.35 1.24 -4.22
CA ARG A 70 1.85 1.55 -5.57
C ARG A 70 0.33 1.73 -5.58
N GLN A 71 -0.43 0.85 -4.92
CA GLN A 71 -1.89 1.00 -4.89
C GLN A 71 -2.34 2.29 -4.19
N PHE A 72 -1.64 2.76 -3.16
CA PHE A 72 -1.96 4.03 -2.51
C PHE A 72 -1.74 5.20 -3.49
N VAL A 73 -0.61 5.24 -4.18
CA VAL A 73 -0.29 6.30 -5.14
C VAL A 73 -1.23 6.30 -6.35
N GLU A 74 -1.58 5.12 -6.88
CA GLU A 74 -2.49 4.98 -8.02
C GLU A 74 -3.91 5.43 -7.67
N ARG A 75 -4.37 5.16 -6.44
CA ARG A 75 -5.76 5.36 -6.02
C ARG A 75 -6.01 6.67 -5.29
N ALA A 76 -4.95 7.34 -4.81
CA ALA A 76 -5.05 8.63 -4.15
C ALA A 76 -5.48 9.75 -5.09
N ILE A 77 -6.30 10.66 -4.57
CA ILE A 77 -6.54 11.97 -5.18
C ILE A 77 -5.39 12.87 -4.76
N LEU A 78 -4.48 13.16 -5.71
CA LEU A 78 -3.29 13.96 -5.44
C LEU A 78 -3.61 15.45 -5.29
N LEU A 79 -2.83 16.14 -4.47
CA LEU A 79 -2.89 17.61 -4.36
C LEU A 79 -2.60 18.28 -5.73
N PRO A 80 -3.17 19.46 -6.00
CA PRO A 80 -2.90 20.19 -7.24
C PRO A 80 -1.40 20.43 -7.45
N GLY A 81 -0.89 20.07 -8.64
CA GLY A 81 0.52 20.21 -8.98
C GLY A 81 1.40 18.99 -8.66
N THR A 82 0.90 18.04 -7.85
CA THR A 82 1.60 16.77 -7.59
C THR A 82 1.44 15.84 -8.79
N LYS A 83 2.56 15.31 -9.30
CA LYS A 83 2.59 14.35 -10.41
C LYS A 83 2.70 12.93 -9.88
N ARG A 84 1.96 12.00 -10.49
CA ARG A 84 1.93 10.59 -10.07
C ARG A 84 3.13 9.81 -10.56
N GLU A 85 3.54 10.04 -11.79
CA GLU A 85 4.59 9.27 -12.48
C GLU A 85 5.94 9.30 -11.75
N PRO A 86 6.40 10.45 -11.18
CA PRO A 86 7.62 10.47 -10.39
C PRO A 86 7.55 9.58 -9.14
N LEU A 87 6.42 9.60 -8.42
CA LEU A 87 6.20 8.76 -7.23
C LEU A 87 6.24 7.26 -7.59
N LEU A 88 5.56 6.88 -8.67
CA LEU A 88 5.57 5.49 -9.16
C LEU A 88 6.97 5.04 -9.60
N THR A 89 7.72 5.94 -10.23
CA THR A 89 9.12 5.69 -10.62
C THR A 89 9.98 5.47 -9.38
N GLU A 90 9.86 6.32 -8.37
CA GLU A 90 10.62 6.20 -7.12
C GLU A 90 10.33 4.89 -6.37
N ILE A 91 9.06 4.47 -6.26
CA ILE A 91 8.66 3.18 -5.69
C ILE A 91 9.45 2.03 -6.34
N GLY A 92 9.62 2.05 -7.66
CA GLY A 92 10.36 1.02 -8.39
C GLY A 92 11.84 0.92 -7.98
N THR A 93 12.41 2.01 -7.46
CA THR A 93 13.82 2.11 -7.08
C THR A 93 14.10 1.73 -5.63
N LEU A 94 13.10 1.71 -4.74
CA LEU A 94 13.29 1.42 -3.31
C LEU A 94 13.97 0.06 -3.07
N ARG A 95 14.98 0.04 -2.20
CA ARG A 95 15.78 -1.15 -1.87
C ARG A 95 15.99 -1.35 -0.37
N THR A 96 16.14 -0.29 0.38
CA THR A 96 16.53 -0.35 1.79
C THR A 96 15.41 0.14 2.68
N GLN A 97 15.41 -0.32 3.94
CA GLN A 97 14.44 0.11 4.94
C GLN A 97 14.33 1.64 5.03
N ARG A 98 15.47 2.32 5.10
CA ARG A 98 15.54 3.79 5.16
C ARG A 98 14.93 4.48 3.94
N GLU A 99 15.03 3.88 2.75
CA GLU A 99 14.38 4.42 1.56
C GLU A 99 12.86 4.28 1.63
N PHE A 100 12.36 3.16 2.16
CA PHE A 100 10.92 3.00 2.40
C PHE A 100 10.39 3.99 3.43
N GLU A 101 11.09 4.18 4.55
CA GLU A 101 10.72 5.16 5.58
C GLU A 101 10.69 6.58 5.02
N ARG A 102 11.76 6.99 4.33
CA ARG A 102 11.82 8.32 3.71
C ARG A 102 10.67 8.53 2.72
N PHE A 103 10.39 7.53 1.89
CA PHE A 103 9.30 7.62 0.92
C PHE A 103 7.92 7.66 1.61
N ALA A 104 7.73 6.93 2.70
CA ALA A 104 6.51 7.01 3.51
C ALA A 104 6.30 8.43 4.07
N ASP A 105 7.34 9.07 4.58
CA ASP A 105 7.30 10.45 5.06
C ASP A 105 6.95 11.44 3.92
N GLU A 106 7.53 11.24 2.74
CA GLU A 106 7.24 12.05 1.54
C GLU A 106 5.77 11.91 1.09
N LEU A 107 5.22 10.70 1.14
CA LEU A 107 3.80 10.45 0.87
C LEU A 107 2.89 11.13 1.91
N ALA A 108 3.23 11.03 3.20
CA ALA A 108 2.48 11.67 4.27
C ALA A 108 2.48 13.21 4.11
N ALA A 109 3.61 13.79 3.69
CA ALA A 109 3.74 15.23 3.44
C ALA A 109 2.81 15.75 2.32
N ILE A 110 2.38 14.88 1.41
CA ILE A 110 1.40 15.20 0.35
C ILE A 110 0.00 14.67 0.64
N GLY A 111 -0.26 14.19 1.87
CA GLY A 111 -1.57 13.74 2.33
C GLY A 111 -1.92 12.29 2.00
N ILE A 112 -0.93 11.44 1.71
CA ILE A 112 -1.10 10.00 1.49
C ILE A 112 -0.52 9.25 2.67
N GLU A 113 -1.37 8.76 3.56
CA GLU A 113 -0.97 7.98 4.74
C GLU A 113 -1.09 6.48 4.43
N ALA A 114 0.03 5.86 4.07
CA ALA A 114 0.08 4.44 3.69
C ALA A 114 0.35 3.50 4.87
N PHE A 115 0.88 4.00 5.99
CA PHE A 115 1.29 3.21 7.17
C PHE A 115 0.51 3.65 8.41
#